data_AF-A0A7L4R3K0-F1
#
_entry.id   AF-A0A7L4R3K0-F1
#
_cell.length_a   1.000
_cell.length_b   1.000
_cell.length_c   1.000
_cell.angle_alpha   90.00
_cell.angle_beta   90.00
_cell.angle_gamma   90.00
#
_symmetry.space_group_name_H-M   'P 1'
#
loop_
_entity.id
_entity.type
_entity.pdbx_description
1 polymer ?
#
loop_
_entity_poly.entity_id
_entity_poly.type
_entity_poly.pdbx_seq_one_letter_code
_entity_poly.pdbx_strand_id
1 'polypeptide(L)'
;MSKILKAVDAMINSEELITDVKALQESLFFKYNQTYVWSIQKELGDYYLIYYVKHNEVKNVIDAIKYMPNDPGPYISYSSKDYKSDKSGDVFAELYQIVKEKLYNIDTVLDNIIKGE
;
A
#
# COMPACT_ATOMS: atom_id res chain seq x y z
N MET A 1 -14.46 -12.67 8.68
CA MET A 1 -13.38 -11.81 8.15
C MET A 1 -13.54 -11.70 6.64
N SER A 2 -13.61 -10.47 6.10
CA SER A 2 -13.80 -10.23 4.67
C SER A 2 -12.58 -10.72 3.86
N LYS A 3 -12.75 -10.98 2.54
CA LYS A 3 -11.65 -11.43 1.68
C LYS A 3 -10.50 -10.42 1.59
N ILE A 4 -10.82 -9.13 1.59
CA ILE A 4 -9.79 -8.09 1.54
C ILE A 4 -8.98 -8.03 2.84
N LEU A 5 -9.60 -8.19 4.01
CA LEU A 5 -8.85 -8.24 5.27
C LEU A 5 -7.86 -9.41 5.28
N LYS A 6 -8.31 -10.59 4.82
CA LYS A 6 -7.40 -11.75 4.64
C LYS A 6 -6.27 -11.49 3.64
N ALA A 7 -6.52 -10.68 2.61
CA ALA A 7 -5.50 -10.33 1.62
C ALA A 7 -4.49 -9.34 2.20
N VAL A 8 -4.95 -8.35 2.97
CA VAL A 8 -4.08 -7.40 3.69
C VAL A 8 -3.21 -8.14 4.70
N ASP A 9 -3.79 -9.07 5.48
CA ASP A 9 -3.02 -9.93 6.38
C ASP A 9 -1.94 -10.72 5.63
N ALA A 10 -2.25 -11.26 4.44
CA ALA A 10 -1.28 -11.98 3.64
C ALA A 10 -0.16 -11.05 3.12
N MET A 11 -0.48 -9.80 2.77
CA MET A 11 0.52 -8.80 2.36
C MET A 11 1.47 -8.42 3.49
N ILE A 12 0.95 -8.31 4.72
CA ILE A 12 1.74 -8.02 5.92
C ILE A 12 2.65 -9.20 6.27
N ASN A 13 2.09 -10.41 6.33
CA ASN A 13 2.83 -11.62 6.70
C ASN A 13 3.85 -12.08 5.63
N SER A 14 3.78 -11.52 4.42
CA SER A 14 4.69 -11.80 3.31
C SER A 14 5.15 -10.48 2.67
N GLU A 15 5.58 -9.56 3.52
CA GLU A 15 5.96 -8.20 3.12
C GLU A 15 7.15 -8.17 2.14
N GLU A 16 7.97 -9.20 2.08
CA GLU A 16 9.04 -9.35 1.08
C GLU A 16 8.51 -9.40 -0.36
N LEU A 17 7.23 -9.73 -0.55
CA LEU A 17 6.56 -9.70 -1.84
C LEU A 17 6.10 -8.30 -2.24
N ILE A 18 6.19 -7.31 -1.34
CA ILE A 18 5.95 -5.89 -1.61
C ILE A 18 7.20 -5.30 -2.26
N THR A 19 7.06 -4.87 -3.51
CA THR A 19 8.16 -4.38 -4.37
C THR A 19 7.73 -3.14 -5.14
N ASP A 20 8.69 -2.50 -5.83
CA ASP A 20 8.46 -1.28 -6.65
C ASP A 20 7.69 -0.17 -5.92
N VAL A 21 8.05 0.09 -4.66
CA VAL A 21 7.37 1.08 -3.82
C VAL A 21 7.70 2.50 -4.30
N LYS A 22 6.67 3.32 -4.53
CA LYS A 22 6.78 4.71 -5.02
C LYS A 22 5.73 5.60 -4.35
N ALA A 23 6.06 6.85 -4.10
CA ALA A 23 5.10 7.85 -3.63
C ALA A 23 4.66 8.78 -4.76
N LEU A 24 3.38 9.14 -4.75
CA LEU A 24 2.83 10.28 -5.49
C LEU A 24 1.78 10.95 -4.60
N GLN A 25 2.04 12.21 -4.22
CA GLN A 25 1.22 12.94 -3.23
C GLN A 25 1.15 12.15 -1.91
N GLU A 26 -0.05 11.97 -1.34
CA GLU A 26 -0.28 11.24 -0.08
C GLU A 26 -0.41 9.72 -0.28
N SER A 27 -0.34 9.24 -1.51
CA SER A 27 -0.53 7.82 -1.85
C SER A 27 0.82 7.10 -2.00
N LEU A 28 0.91 5.93 -1.38
CA LEU A 28 2.04 5.02 -1.48
C LEU A 28 1.65 3.87 -2.42
N PHE A 29 2.28 3.80 -3.57
CA PHE A 29 2.06 2.76 -4.56
C PHE A 29 3.07 1.63 -4.39
N PHE A 30 2.64 0.41 -4.65
CA PHE A 30 3.48 -0.77 -4.59
C PHE A 30 2.97 -1.88 -5.49
N LYS A 31 3.85 -2.83 -5.79
CA LYS A 31 3.56 -4.07 -6.49
C LYS A 31 3.64 -5.23 -5.52
N TYR A 32 2.59 -6.03 -5.44
CA TYR A 32 2.54 -7.24 -4.63
C TYR A 32 2.70 -8.49 -5.49
N ASN A 33 3.57 -9.41 -5.06
CA ASN A 33 3.82 -10.70 -5.70
C ASN A 33 4.12 -10.59 -7.21
N GLN A 34 4.92 -9.58 -7.57
CA GLN A 34 5.30 -9.23 -8.94
C GLN A 34 4.17 -8.93 -9.93
N THR A 35 2.91 -8.98 -9.50
CA THR A 35 1.74 -9.07 -10.40
C THR A 35 0.73 -7.95 -10.15
N TYR A 36 0.43 -7.67 -8.88
CA TYR A 36 -0.72 -6.85 -8.53
C TYR A 36 -0.27 -5.45 -8.12
N VAL A 37 -0.79 -4.43 -8.79
CA VAL A 37 -0.48 -3.03 -8.47
C VAL A 37 -1.53 -2.47 -7.52
N TRP A 38 -1.04 -1.92 -6.41
CA TRP A 38 -1.86 -1.35 -5.34
C TRP A 38 -1.35 0.04 -4.97
N SER A 39 -2.21 0.82 -4.31
CA SER A 39 -1.77 1.95 -3.51
C SER A 39 -2.49 1.96 -2.16
N ILE A 40 -1.83 2.53 -1.16
CA ILE A 40 -2.42 2.79 0.14
C ILE A 40 -2.17 4.24 0.55
N GLN A 41 -3.20 4.89 1.07
CA GLN A 41 -3.12 6.27 1.55
C GLN A 41 -3.87 6.44 2.86
N LYS A 42 -3.45 7.42 3.65
CA LYS A 42 -4.10 7.81 4.90
C LYS A 42 -4.73 9.19 4.74
N GLU A 43 -6.03 9.29 4.98
CA GLU A 43 -6.77 10.54 4.86
C GLU A 43 -7.77 10.67 6.01
N LEU A 44 -7.71 11.77 6.76
CA LEU A 44 -8.64 12.10 7.86
C LEU A 44 -8.88 10.93 8.85
N GLY A 45 -7.82 10.20 9.17
CA GLY A 45 -7.86 9.05 10.09
C GLY A 45 -8.48 7.77 9.51
N ASP A 46 -8.73 7.72 8.21
CA ASP A 46 -9.06 6.50 7.47
C ASP A 46 -7.87 6.07 6.61
N TYR A 47 -7.85 4.79 6.26
CA TYR A 47 -6.92 4.21 5.30
C TYR A 47 -7.69 3.71 4.08
N TYR A 48 -7.23 4.08 2.90
CA TYR A 48 -7.79 3.63 1.63
C TYR A 48 -6.78 2.75 0.93
N LEU A 49 -7.17 1.51 0.64
CA LEU A 49 -6.40 0.57 -0.16
C LEU A 49 -7.04 0.46 -1.54
N ILE A 50 -6.27 0.76 -2.59
CA ILE A 50 -6.76 0.84 -3.96
C ILE A 50 -6.04 -0.21 -4.80
N TYR A 51 -6.82 -1.03 -5.50
CA TYR A 51 -6.33 -1.97 -6.51
C TYR A 51 -6.50 -1.40 -7.91
N TYR A 52 -5.44 -1.38 -8.71
CA TYR A 52 -5.48 -0.91 -10.09
C TYR A 52 -5.64 -2.08 -11.05
N VAL A 53 -6.80 -2.14 -11.71
CA VAL A 53 -7.19 -3.27 -12.57
C VAL A 53 -6.41 -3.19 -13.89
N LYS A 54 -5.89 -4.33 -14.36
CA LYS A 54 -5.10 -4.44 -15.62
C LYS A 54 -3.80 -3.64 -15.66
N HIS A 55 -3.32 -3.13 -14.52
CA HIS A 55 -1.99 -2.56 -14.41
C HIS A 55 -1.03 -3.59 -13.83
N ASN A 56 0.10 -3.77 -14.50
CA ASN A 56 1.17 -4.66 -14.08
C ASN A 56 2.40 -3.89 -13.57
N GLU A 57 2.50 -2.58 -13.76
CA GLU A 57 3.63 -1.76 -13.32
C GLU A 57 3.15 -0.53 -12.55
N VAL A 58 3.79 -0.21 -11.41
CA VAL A 58 3.44 0.98 -10.62
C VAL A 58 3.66 2.25 -11.42
N LYS A 59 4.73 2.29 -12.22
CA LYS A 59 5.04 3.45 -13.08
C LYS A 59 3.87 3.79 -14.01
N ASN A 60 3.23 2.79 -14.61
CA ASN A 60 2.13 3.01 -15.55
C ASN A 60 0.92 3.66 -14.87
N VAL A 61 0.63 3.27 -13.63
CA VAL A 61 -0.45 3.88 -12.83
C VAL A 61 -0.10 5.32 -12.46
N ILE A 62 1.12 5.56 -11.97
CA ILE A 62 1.59 6.90 -11.60
C ILE A 62 1.56 7.83 -12.81
N ASP A 63 2.02 7.37 -13.97
CA ASP A 63 2.01 8.15 -15.20
C ASP A 63 0.56 8.45 -15.63
N ALA A 64 -0.34 7.46 -15.59
CA ALA A 64 -1.77 7.66 -15.88
C ALA A 64 -2.41 8.74 -14.98
N ILE A 65 -2.16 8.69 -13.67
CA ILE A 65 -2.66 9.70 -12.71
C ILE A 65 -2.09 11.09 -13.03
N LYS A 66 -0.81 11.20 -13.39
CA LYS A 66 -0.18 12.48 -13.73
C LYS A 66 -0.75 13.10 -15.00
N TYR A 67 -1.01 12.29 -16.02
CA TYR A 67 -1.53 12.77 -17.31
C TYR A 67 -3.04 12.96 -17.32
N MET A 68 -3.78 12.12 -16.58
CA MET A 68 -5.24 12.14 -16.47
C MET A 68 -5.68 11.98 -15.00
N PRO A 69 -5.57 13.04 -14.18
CA PRO A 69 -5.89 12.97 -12.75
C PRO A 69 -7.31 12.52 -12.43
N ASN A 70 -8.25 12.80 -13.34
CA ASN A 70 -9.66 12.49 -13.17
C ASN A 70 -10.05 11.09 -13.68
N ASP A 71 -9.15 10.37 -14.35
CA ASP A 71 -9.40 9.03 -14.87
C ASP A 71 -8.09 8.20 -14.89
N PRO A 72 -7.68 7.66 -13.73
CA PRO A 72 -6.49 6.83 -13.65
C PRO A 72 -6.71 5.42 -14.23
N GLY A 73 -7.85 5.16 -14.89
CA GLY A 73 -8.27 3.84 -15.33
C GLY A 73 -9.10 3.10 -14.27
N PRO A 74 -9.47 1.83 -14.55
CA PRO A 74 -10.33 1.06 -13.66
C PRO A 74 -9.62 0.67 -12.36
N TYR A 75 -10.24 0.98 -11.22
CA TYR A 75 -9.72 0.61 -9.89
C TYR A 75 -10.84 0.16 -8.95
N ILE A 76 -10.45 -0.51 -7.86
CA ILE A 76 -11.33 -0.85 -6.73
C ILE A 76 -10.73 -0.25 -5.47
N SER A 77 -11.52 0.49 -4.69
CA SER A 77 -11.09 1.09 -3.42
C SER A 77 -11.76 0.41 -2.23
N TYR A 78 -11.01 0.26 -1.14
CA TYR A 78 -11.47 -0.27 0.14
C TYR A 78 -11.12 0.72 1.23
N SER A 79 -12.11 1.16 2.01
CA SER A 79 -11.89 1.96 3.22
C SER A 79 -11.73 1.06 4.43
N SER A 80 -10.80 1.38 5.32
CA SER A 80 -10.65 0.67 6.60
C SER A 80 -11.91 0.80 7.48
N LYS A 81 -12.63 1.93 7.37
CA LYS A 81 -13.89 2.19 8.09
C LYS A 81 -15.07 1.37 7.60
N ASP A 82 -15.02 0.80 6.39
CA ASP A 82 -16.05 -0.12 5.90
C ASP A 82 -16.11 -1.42 6.72
N TYR A 83 -15.04 -1.73 7.45
CA TYR A 83 -14.92 -2.92 8.27
C TYR A 83 -15.09 -2.53 9.75
N LYS A 84 -16.25 -2.88 10.33
CA LYS A 84 -16.69 -2.51 11.69
C LYS A 84 -15.92 -3.19 12.84
N SER A 85 -14.72 -3.72 12.61
CA SER A 85 -13.93 -4.37 13.67
C SER A 85 -12.75 -3.50 14.06
N ASP A 86 -12.44 -3.39 15.35
CA ASP A 86 -11.24 -2.66 15.80
C ASP A 86 -9.97 -3.17 15.09
N LYS A 87 -9.92 -4.49 14.84
CA LYS A 87 -8.83 -5.15 14.10
C LYS A 87 -8.60 -4.65 12.68
N SER A 88 -9.63 -4.15 11.98
CA SER A 88 -9.48 -3.80 10.56
C SER A 88 -8.83 -2.45 10.32
N GLY A 89 -8.97 -1.51 11.26
CA GLY A 89 -8.16 -0.29 11.25
C GLY A 89 -6.68 -0.63 11.47
N ASP A 90 -6.41 -1.55 12.39
CA ASP A 90 -5.05 -1.97 12.75
C ASP A 90 -4.31 -2.58 11.55
N VAL A 91 -4.93 -3.50 10.79
CA VAL A 91 -4.24 -4.14 9.64
C VAL A 91 -3.99 -3.20 8.47
N PHE A 92 -4.89 -2.26 8.16
CA PHE A 92 -4.61 -1.28 7.10
C PHE A 92 -3.51 -0.30 7.54
N ALA A 93 -3.50 0.09 8.81
CA ALA A 93 -2.46 0.94 9.38
C ALA A 93 -1.09 0.26 9.36
N GLU A 94 -1.03 -1.02 9.72
CA GLU A 94 0.17 -1.85 9.68
C GLU A 94 0.72 -1.97 8.25
N LEU A 95 -0.13 -2.31 7.28
CA LEU A 95 0.29 -2.36 5.87
C LEU A 95 0.81 -0.99 5.39
N TYR A 96 0.13 0.11 5.75
CA TYR A 96 0.58 1.45 5.38
C TYR A 96 1.97 1.75 5.95
N GLN A 97 2.21 1.37 7.21
CA GLN A 97 3.51 1.54 7.85
C GLN A 97 4.59 0.75 7.12
N ILE A 98 4.38 -0.55 6.88
CA ILE A 98 5.32 -1.41 6.14
C ILE A 98 5.68 -0.82 4.78
N VAL A 99 4.69 -0.40 3.99
CA VAL A 99 4.94 0.19 2.66
C VAL A 99 5.74 1.49 2.78
N LYS A 100 5.45 2.32 3.78
CA LYS A 100 6.17 3.57 4.03
C LYS A 100 7.62 3.33 4.46
N GLU A 101 7.83 2.34 5.32
CA GLU A 101 9.15 1.92 5.79
C GLU A 101 10.02 1.42 4.63
N LYS A 102 9.46 0.59 3.74
CA LYS A 102 10.12 0.14 2.52
C LYS A 102 10.42 1.27 1.54
N LEU A 103 9.53 2.27 1.41
CA LEU A 103 9.77 3.44 0.55
C LEU A 103 11.05 4.18 0.93
N TYR A 104 11.32 4.33 2.24
CA TYR A 104 12.46 5.08 2.75
C TYR A 104 13.65 4.20 3.12
N ASN A 105 13.56 2.89 2.87
CA ASN A 105 14.56 1.90 3.29
C ASN A 105 14.90 2.03 4.79
N ILE A 106 13.88 2.24 5.63
CA ILE A 106 14.10 2.51 7.05
C ILE A 106 14.68 1.28 7.76
N ASP A 107 14.42 0.07 7.27
CA ASP A 107 14.92 -1.17 7.87
C ASP A 107 16.43 -1.12 8.05
N THR A 108 17.16 -0.61 7.05
CA THR A 108 18.61 -0.42 7.16
C THR A 108 18.97 0.61 8.24
N VAL A 109 18.21 1.70 8.34
CA VAL A 109 18.44 2.74 9.35
C VAL A 109 18.19 2.18 10.76
N LEU A 110 17.11 1.43 10.94
CA LEU A 110 16.75 0.79 12.21
C LEU A 110 17.78 -0.26 12.60
N ASP A 111 18.22 -1.08 11.64
CA ASP A 111 19.27 -2.07 11.86
C ASP A 111 20.58 -1.42 12.33
N ASN A 112 20.98 -0.30 11.72
CA ASN A 112 22.18 0.42 12.11
C ASN A 112 22.05 0.98 13.55
N ILE A 113 20.88 1.55 13.89
CA ILE A 113 20.59 2.04 15.25
C ILE A 113 20.66 0.89 16.27
N ILE A 114 20.08 -0.28 15.95
CA ILE A 114 20.08 -1.46 16.81
C ILE A 114 21.51 -2.01 17.01
N LYS A 115 22.32 -1.98 15.95
CA LYS A 115 23.74 -2.39 15.99
C LYS A 115 24.64 -1.36 16.66
N GLY A 116 24.16 -0.13 16.87
CA GLY A 116 24.92 0.98 17.43
C GLY A 116 25.94 1.59 16.45
N GLU A 117 25.66 1.52 15.15
CA GLU A 117 26.46 2.10 14.05
C GLU A 117 26.06 3.55 13.73
#